data_AF-A0A1Q3B4M0-F1
#
_entry.id   AF-A0A1Q3B4M0-F1
#
_cell.length_a   1.000
_cell.length_b   1.000
_cell.length_c   1.000
_cell.angle_alpha   90.00
_cell.angle_beta   90.00
_cell.angle_gamma   90.00
#
_symmetry.space_group_name_H-M   'P 1'
#
loop_
_entity.id
_entity.type
_entity.pdbx_description
1 polymer ?
#
loop_
_entity_poly.entity_id
_entity_poly.type
_entity_poly.pdbx_seq_one_letter_code
_entity_poly.pdbx_strand_id
1 'polypeptide(L)'
;MTFLVVDTPTPYNAIIGQPDLNLMEAIVSTRHLLMKFPTRFGVGEVRGDQQVARQCYKTTIMDKGKDKVLPIGNVERKGDMEPERPQPVEDVVQVPLEEGNTEKVFQVGSQLGEVEKGELITFL
;
A
#
# COMPACT_ATOMS: atom_id res chain seq x y z
N MET A 1 19.39 1.70 -0.09
CA MET A 1 18.43 2.39 -0.98
C MET A 1 19.18 2.87 -2.20
N THR A 2 18.68 2.53 -3.38
CA THR A 2 19.29 2.86 -4.67
C THR A 2 18.28 3.64 -5.49
N PHE A 3 18.68 4.75 -6.11
CA PHE A 3 17.79 5.63 -6.86
C PHE A 3 18.18 5.68 -8.33
N LEU A 4 17.17 5.73 -9.20
CA LEU A 4 17.36 6.12 -10.59
C LEU A 4 17.22 7.64 -10.68
N VAL A 5 18.25 8.31 -11.19
CA VAL A 5 18.21 9.76 -11.46
C VAL A 5 17.77 9.96 -12.90
N VAL A 6 16.67 10.69 -13.09
CA VAL A 6 16.12 11.00 -14.41
C VAL A 6 16.23 12.51 -14.61
N ASP A 7 16.99 12.93 -15.61
CA ASP A 7 17.09 14.34 -16.00
C ASP A 7 15.95 14.67 -16.97
N THR A 8 14.78 14.98 -16.42
CA THR A 8 13.59 15.33 -17.20
C THR A 8 12.78 16.38 -16.44
N PRO A 9 12.18 17.37 -17.12
CA PRO A 9 11.29 18.32 -16.49
C PRO A 9 10.03 17.60 -15.97
N THR A 10 10.02 17.30 -14.67
CA THR A 10 8.89 16.67 -13.96
C THR A 10 8.46 17.52 -12.76
N PRO A 11 7.16 17.51 -12.39
CA PRO A 11 6.68 18.22 -11.20
C PRO A 11 7.09 17.54 -9.88
N TYR A 12 7.79 16.41 -9.95
CA TYR A 12 8.20 15.62 -8.80
C TYR A 12 9.73 15.68 -8.64
N ASN A 13 10.19 15.85 -7.40
CA ASN A 13 11.62 15.81 -7.08
C ASN A 13 12.12 14.37 -6.84
N ALA A 14 11.24 13.50 -6.35
CA ALA A 14 11.50 12.08 -6.12
C ALA A 14 10.18 11.31 -6.12
N ILE A 15 10.22 10.06 -6.57
CA ILE A 15 9.11 9.10 -6.47
C ILE A 15 9.62 7.94 -5.64
N ILE A 16 8.98 7.69 -4.50
CA ILE A 16 9.36 6.65 -3.57
C ILE A 16 8.28 5.57 -3.61
N GLY A 17 8.70 4.35 -3.94
CA GLY A 17 7.79 3.19 -4.01
C GLY A 17 7.47 2.63 -2.62
N GLN A 18 6.47 1.76 -2.57
CA GLN A 18 6.11 1.02 -1.36
C GLN A 18 7.27 0.20 -0.76
N PRO A 19 8.12 -0.52 -1.55
CA PRO A 19 9.25 -1.25 -0.98
C PRO A 19 10.23 -0.35 -0.21
N ASP A 20 10.48 0.84 -0.73
CA ASP A 20 11.36 1.83 -0.11
C ASP A 20 10.74 2.44 1.14
N LEU A 21 9.44 2.75 1.12
CA LEU A 21 8.71 3.19 2.31
C LEU A 21 8.77 2.15 3.43
N ASN A 22 8.61 0.87 3.09
CA ASN A 22 8.71 -0.23 4.05
C ASN A 22 10.14 -0.35 4.61
N LEU A 23 11.17 -0.22 3.76
CA LEU A 23 12.57 -0.24 4.19
C LEU A 23 12.90 0.92 5.15
N MET A 24 12.25 2.07 4.97
CA MET A 24 12.40 3.22 5.86
C MET A 24 11.51 3.13 7.11
N GLU A 25 10.71 2.07 7.27
CA GLU A 25 9.68 1.97 8.33
C GLU A 25 8.78 3.22 8.37
N ALA A 26 8.48 3.75 7.18
CA ALA A 26 7.81 5.03 7.06
C ALA A 26 6.30 4.92 7.29
N ILE A 27 5.76 5.86 8.05
CA ILE A 27 4.32 6.02 8.27
C ILE A 27 3.85 7.23 7.50
N VAL A 28 2.97 7.02 6.52
CA VAL A 28 2.42 8.08 5.66
C VAL A 28 0.97 8.34 6.05
N SER A 29 0.67 9.59 6.42
CA SER A 29 -0.69 10.07 6.64
C SER A 29 -1.13 10.95 5.48
N THR A 30 -2.00 10.42 4.63
CA THR A 30 -2.60 11.16 3.50
C THR A 30 -3.43 12.35 3.97
N ARG A 31 -4.20 12.17 5.06
CA ARG A 31 -5.03 13.24 5.65
C ARG A 31 -4.23 14.46 6.08
N HIS A 32 -3.05 14.24 6.65
CA HIS A 32 -2.19 15.32 7.18
C HIS A 32 -1.05 15.68 6.23
N LEU A 33 -0.97 15.02 5.06
CA LEU A 33 0.14 15.12 4.11
C LEU A 33 1.50 15.01 4.81
N LEU A 34 1.64 14.05 5.73
CA LEU A 34 2.82 13.91 6.59
C LEU A 34 3.35 12.49 6.50
N MET A 35 4.64 12.37 6.22
CA MET A 35 5.38 11.12 6.31
C MET A 35 6.35 11.20 7.47
N LYS A 36 6.38 10.16 8.31
CA LYS A 36 7.33 10.01 9.42
C LYS A 36 8.18 8.77 9.20
N PHE A 37 9.45 8.82 9.59
CA PHE A 37 10.35 7.66 9.52
C PHE A 37 11.43 7.75 10.60
N PRO A 38 11.93 6.64 11.14
CA PRO A 38 13.05 6.62 12.06
C PRO A 38 14.33 7.17 11.41
N THR A 39 15.09 7.90 12.22
CA THR A 39 16.44 8.41 11.90
C THR A 39 17.35 8.18 13.10
N ARG A 40 18.67 8.32 12.89
CA ARG A 40 19.66 8.16 13.97
C ARG A 40 19.47 9.14 15.14
N PHE A 41 18.75 10.24 14.93
CA PHE A 41 18.55 11.30 15.90
C PHE A 41 17.09 11.45 16.35
N GLY A 42 16.22 10.47 16.04
CA GLY A 42 14.80 10.52 16.36
C GLY A 42 13.93 10.30 15.12
N VAL A 43 12.78 10.96 15.05
CA VAL A 43 11.82 10.78 13.94
C VAL A 43 12.00 11.90 12.92
N GLY A 44 12.28 11.53 11.67
CA GLY A 44 12.25 12.44 10.53
C GLY A 44 10.81 12.70 10.09
N GLU A 45 10.52 13.92 9.68
CA GLU A 45 9.21 14.34 9.17
C GLU A 45 9.33 14.96 7.77
N VAL A 46 8.49 14.52 6.84
CA VAL A 46 8.30 15.15 5.52
C VAL A 46 6.87 15.62 5.42
N ARG A 47 6.67 16.93 5.23
CA ARG A 47 5.36 17.56 5.08
C ARG A 47 5.11 17.92 3.62
N GLY A 48 3.95 17.54 3.12
CA GLY A 48 3.44 18.00 1.85
C GLY A 48 2.88 19.42 1.96
N ASP A 49 3.14 20.22 0.94
CA ASP A 49 2.55 21.54 0.77
C ASP A 49 1.46 21.49 -0.31
N GLN A 50 0.21 21.63 0.11
CA GLN A 50 -0.92 21.55 -0.80
C GLN A 50 -0.99 22.75 -1.75
N GLN A 51 -0.52 23.93 -1.34
CA GLN A 51 -0.54 25.12 -2.20
C GLN A 51 0.46 24.95 -3.34
N VAL A 52 1.69 24.54 -3.00
CA VAL A 52 2.74 24.27 -4.00
C VAL A 52 2.30 23.14 -4.93
N ALA A 53 1.73 22.05 -4.40
CA ALA A 53 1.22 20.96 -5.24
C ALA A 53 0.13 21.43 -6.23
N ARG A 54 -0.81 22.28 -5.78
CA ARG A 54 -1.85 22.86 -6.65
C ARG A 54 -1.26 23.80 -7.70
N GLN A 55 -0.27 24.62 -7.33
CA GLN A 55 0.42 25.49 -8.28
C GLN A 55 1.19 24.67 -9.32
N CYS A 56 1.95 23.65 -8.91
CA CYS A 56 2.65 22.74 -9.82
C CYS A 56 1.68 22.08 -10.80
N TYR A 57 0.54 21.56 -10.33
CA TYR A 57 -0.49 21.00 -11.19
C TYR A 57 -1.03 22.03 -12.19
N LYS A 58 -1.38 23.24 -11.72
CA LYS A 58 -1.88 24.30 -12.58
C LYS A 58 -0.86 24.70 -13.65
N THR A 59 0.40 24.91 -13.29
CA THR A 59 1.47 25.27 -14.22
C THR A 59 1.70 24.15 -15.23
N THR A 60 1.83 22.90 -14.79
CA THR A 60 2.13 21.79 -15.71
C THR A 60 0.95 21.42 -16.64
N ILE A 61 -0.30 21.79 -16.27
CA ILE A 61 -1.48 21.69 -17.14
C ILE A 61 -1.64 22.92 -18.06
N MET A 62 -1.42 24.14 -17.56
CA MET A 62 -1.64 25.39 -18.31
C MET A 62 -0.49 25.76 -19.26
N ASP A 63 0.74 25.38 -18.93
CA ASP A 63 1.92 25.65 -19.75
C ASP A 63 2.00 24.73 -20.98
N LYS A 64 1.10 23.73 -21.07
CA LYS A 64 0.95 22.86 -22.24
C LYS A 64 -0.07 23.42 -23.22
N GLY A 65 0.31 24.54 -23.83
CA GLY A 65 -0.07 24.79 -25.21
C GLY A 65 0.53 23.71 -26.10
N LYS A 66 -0.20 22.60 -26.27
CA LYS A 66 0.09 21.48 -27.20
C LYS A 66 1.37 20.72 -26.89
N ASP A 67 1.17 19.44 -26.60
CA ASP A 67 2.17 18.37 -26.61
C ASP A 67 2.96 18.11 -25.31
N LYS A 68 3.08 16.82 -24.99
CA LYS A 68 3.82 16.25 -23.85
C LYS A 68 3.20 16.38 -22.46
N VAL A 69 1.88 16.18 -22.29
CA VAL A 69 1.45 15.45 -21.07
C VAL A 69 2.11 14.09 -21.22
N LEU A 70 3.16 13.79 -20.43
CA LEU A 70 3.63 12.41 -20.34
C LEU A 70 2.41 11.65 -19.82
N PRO A 71 1.72 10.85 -20.65
CA PRO A 71 0.72 9.98 -20.10
C PRO A 71 1.52 9.09 -19.15
N ILE A 72 1.09 8.99 -17.90
CA ILE A 72 1.49 7.83 -17.11
C ILE A 72 0.73 6.64 -17.72
N GLY A 73 1.09 6.28 -18.95
CA GLY A 73 0.53 5.18 -19.75
C GLY A 73 1.47 3.99 -19.79
N ASN A 74 2.68 4.13 -19.23
CA ASN A 74 3.73 3.12 -19.28
C ASN A 74 4.26 2.77 -17.87
N VAL A 75 3.48 3.03 -16.81
CA VAL A 75 3.50 2.03 -15.74
C VAL A 75 2.76 0.89 -16.40
N GLU A 76 3.47 -0.20 -16.76
CA GLU A 76 2.79 -1.47 -16.87
C GLU A 76 2.04 -1.61 -15.54
N ARG A 77 0.75 -1.29 -15.54
CA ARG A 77 -0.18 -1.95 -14.65
C ARG A 77 0.13 -3.40 -14.95
N LYS A 78 0.87 -4.04 -14.07
CA LYS A 78 1.10 -5.48 -14.06
C LYS A 78 -0.32 -6.04 -14.15
N GLY A 79 -0.73 -6.33 -15.39
CA GLY A 79 -2.12 -6.15 -15.81
C GLY A 79 -2.96 -7.03 -14.96
N ASP A 80 -3.88 -6.44 -14.16
CA ASP A 80 -4.76 -7.11 -13.22
C ASP A 80 -4.25 -8.51 -12.85
N MET A 81 -3.01 -8.56 -12.35
CA MET A 81 -2.57 -9.77 -11.70
C MET A 81 -3.34 -9.68 -10.41
N GLU A 82 -4.58 -10.20 -10.43
CA GLU A 82 -5.30 -10.60 -9.23
C GLU A 82 -4.20 -11.09 -8.31
N PRO A 83 -3.95 -10.39 -7.18
CA PRO A 83 -2.86 -10.78 -6.31
C PRO A 83 -3.08 -12.25 -6.09
N GLU A 84 -2.15 -13.10 -6.56
CA GLU A 84 -2.24 -14.53 -6.33
C GLU A 84 -2.32 -14.63 -4.83
N ARG A 85 -3.54 -14.78 -4.32
CA ARG A 85 -3.76 -14.91 -2.90
C ARG A 85 -2.94 -16.13 -2.55
N PRO A 86 -1.96 -16.01 -1.66
CA PRO A 86 -1.20 -17.17 -1.21
C PRO A 86 -2.24 -18.21 -0.83
N GLN A 87 -2.29 -19.31 -1.58
CA GLN A 87 -3.20 -20.38 -1.23
C GLN A 87 -2.67 -20.94 0.09
N PRO A 88 -3.56 -21.29 1.03
CA PRO A 88 -3.15 -22.00 2.23
C PRO A 88 -2.23 -23.16 1.85
N VAL A 89 -1.07 -23.24 2.49
CA VAL A 89 -0.13 -24.36 2.30
C VAL A 89 -0.75 -25.69 2.75
N GLU A 90 -1.79 -25.60 3.58
CA GLU A 90 -2.50 -26.72 4.18
C GLU A 90 -3.99 -26.65 3.83
N ASP A 91 -4.64 -27.81 3.80
CA ASP A 91 -6.09 -27.89 3.62
C ASP A 91 -6.82 -27.11 4.72
N VAL A 92 -7.93 -26.47 4.38
CA VAL A 92 -8.73 -25.68 5.32
C VAL A 92 -10.07 -26.34 5.64
N VAL A 93 -10.47 -26.27 6.90
CA VAL A 93 -11.75 -26.74 7.41
C VAL A 93 -12.65 -25.53 7.66
N GLN A 94 -13.91 -25.62 7.22
CA GLN A 94 -14.92 -24.59 7.49
C GLN A 94 -15.51 -24.79 8.89
N VAL A 95 -15.54 -23.71 9.66
CA VAL A 95 -16.07 -23.70 11.03
C VAL A 95 -17.19 -22.65 11.11
N PRO A 96 -18.39 -23.01 11.62
CA PRO A 96 -19.46 -22.04 11.86
C PRO A 96 -19.01 -21.00 12.89
N LEU A 97 -19.29 -19.73 12.60
CA LEU A 97 -19.05 -18.63 13.53
C LEU A 97 -20.04 -18.62 14.69
N GLU A 98 -21.28 -19.03 14.42
CA GLU A 98 -22.37 -19.07 15.40
C GLU A 98 -22.99 -20.48 15.40
N GLU A 99 -23.25 -21.02 16.58
CA GLU A 99 -23.88 -22.33 16.75
C GLU A 99 -25.30 -22.30 16.14
N GLY A 100 -25.49 -23.00 15.02
CA GLY A 100 -26.77 -23.06 14.29
C GLY A 100 -26.86 -22.19 13.02
N ASN A 101 -25.84 -21.38 12.69
CA ASN A 101 -25.81 -20.59 11.46
C ASN A 101 -24.76 -21.11 10.48
N THR A 102 -25.20 -21.85 9.46
CA THR A 102 -24.32 -22.41 8.42
C THR A 102 -23.92 -21.42 7.34
N GLU A 103 -24.48 -20.20 7.32
CA GLU A 103 -24.15 -19.18 6.31
C GLU A 103 -22.90 -18.36 6.69
N LYS A 104 -22.57 -18.27 7.98
CA LYS A 104 -21.39 -17.58 8.49
C LYS A 104 -20.32 -18.59 8.89
N VAL A 105 -19.38 -18.85 7.99
CA VAL A 105 -18.25 -19.77 8.23
C VAL A 105 -16.91 -19.05 8.06
N PHE A 106 -15.90 -19.49 8.82
CA PHE A 106 -14.50 -19.11 8.62
C PHE A 106 -13.64 -20.34 8.32
N GLN A 107 -12.52 -20.11 7.64
CA GLN A 107 -11.60 -21.18 7.22
C GLN A 107 -10.43 -21.28 8.20
N VAL A 108 -10.19 -22.49 8.71
CA VAL A 108 -9.12 -22.80 9.66
C VAL A 108 -8.22 -23.88 9.07
N GLY A 109 -6.90 -23.79 9.31
CA GLY A 109 -5.98 -24.85 8.87
C GLY A 109 -6.35 -26.21 9.46
N SER A 110 -6.29 -27.26 8.63
CA SER A 110 -6.64 -28.65 9.00
C SER A 110 -5.72 -29.23 10.07
N GLN A 111 -4.50 -28.71 10.20
CA GLN A 111 -3.54 -29.14 11.21
C GLN A 111 -3.68 -28.40 12.55
N LEU A 112 -4.60 -27.43 12.67
CA LEU A 112 -4.81 -26.69 13.92
C LEU A 112 -5.39 -27.63 14.99
N GLY A 113 -4.79 -27.64 16.19
CA GLY A 113 -5.25 -28.50 17.28
C GLY A 113 -6.67 -28.15 17.73
N GLU A 114 -7.43 -29.13 18.23
CA GLU A 114 -8.81 -28.89 18.70
C GLU A 114 -8.90 -27.82 19.80
N VAL A 115 -7.88 -27.76 20.67
CA VAL A 115 -7.77 -26.75 21.74
C VAL A 115 -7.62 -25.35 21.13
N GLU A 116 -6.68 -25.17 20.21
CA GLU A 116 -6.40 -23.90 19.54
C GLU A 116 -7.59 -23.46 18.69
N LYS A 117 -8.29 -24.41 18.06
CA LYS A 117 -9.53 -24.16 17.33
C LYS A 117 -10.63 -23.63 18.25
N GLY A 118 -10.76 -24.20 19.45
CA GLY A 118 -11.71 -23.74 20.47
C GLY A 118 -11.40 -22.32 20.96
N GLU A 119 -10.13 -22.02 21.20
CA GLU A 119 -9.68 -20.66 21.57
C GLU A 119 -9.96 -19.66 20.44
N LEU A 120 -9.74 -20.05 19.18
CA LEU A 120 -9.99 -19.19 18.02
C LEU A 120 -11.48 -18.90 17.83
N ILE A 121 -12.35 -19.89 18.02
CA ILE A 121 -13.81 -19.71 17.99
C ILE A 121 -14.25 -18.79 19.12
N THR A 122 -13.65 -18.91 20.31
CA THR A 122 -14.00 -18.08 21.47
C THR A 122 -13.54 -16.63 21.32
N PHE A 123 -12.46 -16.40 20.57
CA PHE A 123 -11.92 -15.06 20.31
C PHE A 123 -12.75 -14.23 19.32
N LEU A 124 -13.38 -14.90 18.35
CA LEU A 124 -14.17 -14.27 17.28
C LEU A 124 -15.59 -13.92 17.72
#